data_AF-A0A5Q2NM12-F1
#
_entry.id   AF-A0A5Q2NM12-F1
#
_cell.length_a   1.000
_cell.length_b   1.000
_cell.length_c   1.000
_cell.angle_alpha   90.00
_cell.angle_beta   90.00
_cell.angle_gamma   90.00
#
_symmetry.space_group_name_H-M   'P 1'
#
loop_
_entity.id
_entity.type
_entity.pdbx_description
1 polymer ?
#
loop_
_entity_poly.entity_id
_entity_poly.type
_entity_poly.pdbx_seq_one_letter_code
_entity_poly.pdbx_strand_id
1 'polypeptide(L)'
;MKNILDIDMDFFLDQIAHWINEDDRLDSDDFNTWSEQEFRKFLEDRCLLSKKNPIQGRVIVNHHEAFFFWDELIDSKTLKTPFKVTHIDAHSDTGLGDSGYVYIMGELNNHPIDNRRRYLDTKKVYMGNYLSYALACGWINEIDFVLHESWDNDIIRAHLKNFSDKEKMFQFKAYPQDIKIGMYYEKIIDGTIPPTKLDKEIPYRLTPWKDYQAKEKFDYIVFCQSPGYTPKSADFMLEVIRDYMIEI
;
A
#
# COMPACT_ATOMS: atom_id res chain seq x y z
N MET A 1 5.51 8.34 -16.81
CA MET A 1 5.03 8.38 -15.40
C MET A 1 5.87 7.37 -14.65
N LYS A 2 6.30 7.67 -13.43
CA LYS A 2 7.12 6.72 -12.68
C LYS A 2 6.26 5.54 -12.21
N ASN A 3 6.84 4.35 -12.18
CA ASN A 3 6.20 3.12 -11.71
C ASN A 3 6.98 2.56 -10.51
N ILE A 4 6.31 2.38 -9.37
CA ILE A 4 6.90 1.88 -8.13
C ILE A 4 6.42 0.46 -7.89
N LEU A 5 7.38 -0.43 -7.61
CA LEU A 5 7.12 -1.75 -7.09
C LEU A 5 7.19 -1.69 -5.58
N ASP A 6 6.11 -2.07 -4.92
CA ASP A 6 6.00 -2.07 -3.46
C ASP A 6 5.65 -3.48 -3.03
N ILE A 7 6.52 -4.11 -2.25
CA ILE A 7 6.43 -5.53 -1.92
C ILE A 7 6.55 -5.67 -0.40
N ASP A 8 5.59 -6.35 0.22
CA ASP A 8 5.75 -6.89 1.57
C ASP A 8 6.14 -8.38 1.52
N MET A 9 6.96 -8.80 2.47
CA MET A 9 7.47 -10.16 2.59
C MET A 9 6.38 -11.17 2.96
N ASP A 10 5.34 -10.74 3.67
CA ASP A 10 4.26 -11.63 4.13
C ASP A 10 3.39 -12.19 2.98
N PHE A 11 3.42 -11.54 1.83
CA PHE A 11 2.86 -12.06 0.57
C PHE A 11 3.47 -13.40 0.15
N PHE A 12 4.70 -13.71 0.56
CA PHE A 12 5.39 -14.95 0.19
C PHE A 12 5.22 -16.07 1.23
N LEU A 13 4.20 -15.96 2.08
CA LEU A 13 3.78 -17.01 3.00
C LEU A 13 2.68 -17.87 2.35
N ASP A 14 2.38 -19.01 2.94
CA ASP A 14 1.30 -19.90 2.51
C ASP A 14 -0.09 -19.49 3.04
N GLN A 15 -0.11 -18.61 4.04
CA GLN A 15 -1.33 -18.09 4.67
C GLN A 15 -1.14 -16.65 5.16
N ILE A 16 -2.26 -15.92 5.28
CA ILE A 16 -2.26 -14.52 5.71
C ILE A 16 -2.37 -14.45 7.23
N ALA A 17 -1.45 -13.73 7.86
CA ALA A 17 -1.52 -13.44 9.29
C ALA A 17 -2.51 -12.30 9.58
N HIS A 18 -3.28 -12.45 10.65
CA HIS A 18 -4.23 -11.44 11.13
C HIS A 18 -4.10 -11.30 12.65
N TRP A 19 -4.39 -10.11 13.17
CA TRP A 19 -4.41 -9.84 14.62
C TRP A 19 -3.09 -10.18 15.33
N ILE A 20 -1.97 -9.89 14.67
CA ILE A 20 -0.64 -10.20 15.18
C ILE A 20 -0.26 -9.32 16.38
N ASN A 21 0.73 -9.77 17.15
CA ASN A 21 1.49 -8.91 18.05
C ASN A 21 2.73 -8.42 17.30
N GLU A 22 2.80 -7.12 17.02
CA GLU A 22 3.79 -6.53 16.11
C GLU A 22 5.24 -6.70 16.58
N ASP A 23 5.45 -6.95 17.88
CA ASP A 23 6.77 -7.18 18.48
C ASP A 23 7.30 -8.63 18.29
N ASP A 24 6.43 -9.58 17.94
CA ASP A 24 6.76 -11.01 17.88
C ASP A 24 6.79 -11.51 16.44
N ARG A 25 7.83 -12.27 16.08
CA ARG A 25 7.89 -12.97 14.78
C ARG A 25 6.85 -14.10 14.75
N LEU A 26 6.32 -14.40 13.57
CA LEU A 26 5.47 -15.58 13.38
C LEU A 26 6.24 -16.89 13.58
N ASP A 27 5.52 -17.96 13.94
CA ASP A 27 6.08 -19.31 14.04
C ASP A 27 6.29 -19.90 12.64
N SER A 28 7.49 -20.42 12.39
CA SER A 28 7.86 -21.07 11.14
C SER A 28 7.13 -22.40 10.91
N ASP A 29 6.62 -23.03 11.97
CA ASP A 29 5.83 -24.27 11.85
C ASP A 29 4.39 -23.99 11.35
N ASP A 30 3.88 -22.79 11.62
CA ASP A 30 2.54 -22.37 11.23
C ASP A 30 2.52 -21.56 9.92
N PHE A 31 3.58 -20.82 9.62
CA PHE A 31 3.69 -19.95 8.43
C PHE A 31 4.89 -20.36 7.57
N ASN A 32 4.62 -21.06 6.48
CA ASN A 32 5.67 -21.53 5.58
C ASN A 32 5.97 -20.47 4.52
N THR A 33 7.25 -20.26 4.24
CA THR A 33 7.71 -19.32 3.22
C THR A 33 7.90 -20.03 1.89
N TRP A 34 7.72 -19.31 0.79
CA TRP A 34 8.21 -19.77 -0.51
C TRP A 34 9.70 -20.12 -0.46
N SER A 35 10.13 -21.06 -1.32
CA SER A 35 11.56 -21.33 -1.49
C SER A 35 12.28 -20.16 -2.15
N GLU A 36 13.60 -20.05 -1.95
CA GLU A 36 14.42 -19.04 -2.65
C GLU A 36 14.25 -19.11 -4.18
N GLN A 37 14.11 -20.32 -4.73
CA GLN A 37 13.91 -20.51 -6.16
C GLN A 37 12.57 -19.92 -6.64
N GLU A 38 11.48 -20.16 -5.92
CA GLU A 38 10.15 -19.62 -6.25
C GLU A 38 10.12 -18.10 -6.11
N PHE A 39 10.70 -17.58 -5.03
CA PHE A 39 10.80 -16.14 -4.80
C PHE A 39 11.58 -15.45 -5.93
N ARG A 40 12.77 -15.94 -6.28
CA ARG A 40 13.56 -15.40 -7.40
C ARG A 40 12.81 -15.48 -8.72
N LYS A 41 12.16 -16.63 -9.00
CA LYS A 41 11.37 -16.81 -10.21
C LYS A 41 10.23 -15.80 -10.29
N PHE A 42 9.57 -15.50 -9.18
CA PHE A 42 8.54 -14.46 -9.15
C PHE A 42 9.09 -13.07 -9.43
N LEU A 43 10.18 -12.68 -8.77
CA LEU A 43 10.84 -11.39 -9.01
C LEU A 43 11.26 -11.22 -10.48
N GLU A 44 11.86 -12.27 -11.07
CA GLU A 44 12.40 -12.22 -12.44
C GLU A 44 11.29 -12.35 -13.49
N ASP A 45 10.44 -13.37 -13.38
CA ASP A 45 9.45 -13.66 -14.41
C ASP A 45 8.24 -12.75 -14.29
N ARG A 46 7.72 -12.52 -13.08
CA ARG A 46 6.48 -11.75 -12.87
C ARG A 46 6.73 -10.25 -12.70
N CYS A 47 7.83 -9.86 -12.06
CA CYS A 47 8.14 -8.45 -11.79
C CYS A 47 9.18 -7.84 -12.75
N LEU A 48 9.73 -8.64 -13.69
CA LEU A 48 10.76 -8.21 -14.64
C LEU A 48 12.05 -7.66 -13.98
N LEU A 49 12.34 -8.06 -12.73
CA LEU A 49 13.57 -7.68 -12.05
C LEU A 49 14.77 -8.41 -12.62
N SER A 50 15.95 -7.80 -12.55
CA SER A 50 17.17 -8.37 -13.12
C SER A 50 18.40 -8.03 -12.31
N LYS A 51 19.17 -9.04 -11.91
CA LYS A 51 20.46 -8.86 -11.25
C LYS A 51 21.49 -8.08 -12.08
N LYS A 52 21.35 -8.12 -13.42
CA LYS A 52 22.23 -7.41 -14.34
C LYS A 52 21.88 -5.92 -14.45
N ASN A 53 20.64 -5.57 -14.12
CA ASN A 53 20.11 -4.21 -14.21
C ASN A 53 19.28 -3.95 -12.94
N PRO A 54 19.91 -3.90 -11.76
CA PRO A 54 19.20 -3.65 -10.52
C PRO A 54 18.56 -2.25 -10.56
N ILE A 55 17.40 -2.12 -9.94
CA ILE A 55 16.64 -0.86 -9.89
C ILE A 55 16.85 -0.15 -8.56
N GLN A 56 16.64 1.16 -8.50
CA GLN A 56 16.82 1.89 -7.25
C GLN A 56 15.75 1.49 -6.23
N GLY A 57 16.08 1.42 -4.95
CA GLY A 57 15.08 1.04 -3.96
C GLY A 57 15.56 1.12 -2.52
N ARG A 58 14.70 0.68 -1.61
CA ARG A 58 14.99 0.63 -0.18
C ARG A 58 14.38 -0.62 0.45
N VAL A 59 15.14 -1.28 1.31
CA VAL A 59 14.60 -2.27 2.25
C VAL A 59 14.14 -1.54 3.50
N ILE A 60 12.90 -1.78 3.92
CA ILE A 60 12.29 -1.16 5.09
C ILE A 60 11.85 -2.20 6.10
N VAL A 61 11.73 -1.81 7.38
CA VAL A 61 11.33 -2.76 8.44
C VAL A 61 9.82 -2.86 8.53
N ASN A 62 9.13 -1.72 8.64
CA ASN A 62 7.68 -1.67 8.72
C ASN A 62 7.10 -0.99 7.48
N HIS A 63 5.96 -1.47 6.98
CA HIS A 63 5.54 -1.10 5.63
C HIS A 63 5.21 0.38 5.44
N HIS A 64 4.72 1.04 6.48
CA HIS A 64 4.48 2.48 6.46
C HIS A 64 5.72 3.33 6.21
N GLU A 65 6.93 2.79 6.39
CA GLU A 65 8.17 3.46 6.00
C GLU A 65 8.26 3.70 4.49
N ALA A 66 7.51 2.95 3.67
CA ALA A 66 7.36 3.20 2.24
C ALA A 66 6.84 4.63 1.97
N PHE A 67 5.88 5.09 2.78
CA PHE A 67 5.35 6.45 2.70
C PHE A 67 6.46 7.49 2.88
N PHE A 68 7.29 7.32 3.90
CA PHE A 68 8.38 8.27 4.20
C PHE A 68 9.50 8.21 3.16
N PHE A 69 9.78 7.04 2.61
CA PHE A 69 10.71 6.92 1.49
C PHE A 69 10.19 7.66 0.24
N TRP A 70 8.93 7.47 -0.12
CA TRP A 70 8.34 8.22 -1.24
C TRP A 70 8.33 9.72 -0.97
N ASP A 71 8.05 10.14 0.26
CA ASP A 71 8.11 11.54 0.71
C ASP A 71 9.48 12.17 0.47
N GLU A 72 10.55 11.44 0.82
CA GLU A 72 11.96 11.84 0.59
C GLU A 72 12.28 11.96 -0.90
N LEU A 73 11.84 11.01 -1.73
CA LEU A 73 12.04 11.06 -3.18
C LEU A 73 11.29 12.23 -3.82
N ILE A 74 10.09 12.56 -3.32
CA ILE A 74 9.31 13.71 -3.77
C ILE A 74 10.01 15.02 -3.38
N ASP A 75 10.51 15.13 -2.15
CA ASP A 75 11.24 16.31 -1.66
C ASP A 75 12.53 16.57 -2.40
N SER A 76 13.29 15.50 -2.67
CA SER A 76 14.51 15.56 -3.48
C SER A 76 14.24 15.80 -4.97
N LYS A 77 12.96 15.83 -5.38
CA LYS A 77 12.50 16.00 -6.77
C LYS A 77 12.97 14.87 -7.71
N THR A 78 13.33 13.72 -7.15
CA THR A 78 13.71 12.52 -7.91
C THR A 78 12.48 11.73 -8.33
N LEU A 79 11.41 11.78 -7.53
CA LEU A 79 10.08 11.25 -7.84
C LEU A 79 9.09 12.40 -8.05
N LYS A 80 8.35 12.35 -9.17
CA LYS A 80 7.30 13.31 -9.48
C LYS A 80 5.92 12.68 -9.26
N THR A 81 5.03 13.41 -8.59
CA THR A 81 3.62 13.02 -8.43
C THR A 81 2.75 13.48 -9.60
N PRO A 82 1.68 12.75 -9.94
CA PRO A 82 1.41 11.40 -9.45
C PRO A 82 2.25 10.32 -10.16
N PHE A 83 2.44 9.18 -9.48
CA PHE A 83 3.07 7.97 -9.99
C PHE A 83 2.12 6.75 -9.87
N LYS A 84 2.52 5.63 -10.47
CA LYS A 84 1.81 4.35 -10.36
C LYS A 84 2.45 3.46 -9.31
N VAL A 85 1.64 2.63 -8.67
CA VAL A 85 2.10 1.63 -7.69
C VAL A 85 1.61 0.25 -8.11
N THR A 86 2.51 -0.72 -8.15
CA THR A 86 2.16 -2.14 -8.04
C THR A 86 2.45 -2.55 -6.61
N HIS A 87 1.40 -2.89 -5.86
CA HIS A 87 1.48 -3.28 -4.46
C HIS A 87 1.27 -4.80 -4.37
N ILE A 88 2.29 -5.49 -3.88
CA ILE A 88 2.37 -6.95 -3.77
C ILE A 88 2.45 -7.28 -2.28
N ASP A 89 1.32 -7.67 -1.72
CA ASP A 89 1.12 -7.69 -0.27
C ASP A 89 -0.01 -8.68 0.08
N ALA A 90 0.03 -9.26 1.28
CA ALA A 90 -1.06 -10.03 1.83
C ALA A 90 -2.27 -9.18 2.22
N HIS A 91 -2.10 -7.87 2.45
CA HIS A 91 -3.11 -6.88 2.82
C HIS A 91 -3.17 -5.75 1.78
N SER A 92 -4.15 -4.87 1.89
CA SER A 92 -4.28 -3.71 0.99
C SER A 92 -3.66 -2.42 1.53
N ASP A 93 -3.35 -2.39 2.84
CA ASP A 93 -2.88 -1.20 3.58
C ASP A 93 -3.69 0.07 3.36
N THR A 94 -4.99 -0.10 3.14
CA THR A 94 -5.91 1.02 2.93
C THR A 94 -6.64 1.45 4.21
N GLY A 95 -6.46 0.77 5.34
CA GLY A 95 -6.98 1.17 6.66
C GLY A 95 -8.06 0.27 7.24
N LEU A 96 -8.25 -0.95 6.73
CA LEU A 96 -9.20 -1.86 7.35
C LEU A 96 -8.75 -2.19 8.79
N GLY A 97 -9.68 -2.01 9.74
CA GLY A 97 -9.41 -2.26 11.16
C GLY A 97 -8.92 -1.03 11.94
N ASP A 98 -8.67 0.11 11.26
CA ASP A 98 -8.28 1.35 11.92
C ASP A 98 -9.31 2.49 11.80
N SER A 99 -8.93 3.66 12.33
CA SER A 99 -9.74 4.89 12.27
C SER A 99 -9.10 6.01 11.44
N GLY A 100 -8.08 5.72 10.63
CA GLY A 100 -7.38 6.68 9.78
C GLY A 100 -8.33 7.40 8.81
N TYR A 101 -9.36 6.68 8.34
CA TYR A 101 -10.38 7.27 7.46
C TYR A 101 -11.12 8.46 8.10
N VAL A 102 -11.28 8.50 9.43
CA VAL A 102 -11.93 9.62 10.15
C VAL A 102 -11.13 10.89 9.95
N TYR A 103 -9.82 10.82 10.15
CA TYR A 103 -8.91 11.94 9.96
C TYR A 103 -8.81 12.34 8.48
N ILE A 104 -8.67 11.36 7.58
CA ILE A 104 -8.60 11.62 6.14
C ILE A 104 -9.85 12.36 5.65
N MET A 105 -11.05 11.88 6.00
CA MET A 105 -12.32 12.44 5.54
C MET A 105 -12.69 13.76 6.23
N GLY A 106 -12.43 13.89 7.52
CA GLY A 106 -12.83 15.04 8.34
C GLY A 106 -11.81 16.17 8.36
N GLU A 107 -10.52 15.90 8.15
CA GLU A 107 -9.46 16.90 8.29
C GLU A 107 -8.62 17.03 7.02
N LEU A 108 -7.89 15.98 6.64
CA LEU A 108 -6.91 16.06 5.55
C LEU A 108 -7.55 16.46 4.22
N ASN A 109 -8.66 15.84 3.85
CA ASN A 109 -9.31 16.07 2.56
C ASN A 109 -9.91 17.47 2.41
N ASN A 110 -10.12 18.20 3.51
CA ASN A 110 -10.56 19.61 3.49
C ASN A 110 -9.46 20.57 2.97
N HIS A 111 -8.21 20.13 2.91
CA HIS A 111 -7.15 20.88 2.23
C HIS A 111 -7.13 20.59 0.72
N PRO A 112 -6.74 21.57 -0.14
CA PRO A 112 -6.42 21.31 -1.54
C PRO A 112 -5.38 20.20 -1.66
N ILE A 113 -5.49 19.35 -2.69
CA ILE A 113 -4.66 18.14 -2.81
C ILE A 113 -3.15 18.45 -2.77
N ASP A 114 -2.73 19.51 -3.47
CA ASP A 114 -1.34 19.98 -3.52
C ASP A 114 -0.80 20.48 -2.17
N ASN A 115 -1.68 20.74 -1.20
CA ASN A 115 -1.31 21.20 0.13
C ASN A 115 -1.44 20.12 1.21
N ARG A 116 -2.09 18.99 0.96
CA ARG A 116 -2.42 17.97 1.98
C ARG A 116 -1.20 17.46 2.72
N ARG A 117 -0.13 17.18 1.97
CA ARG A 117 1.17 16.77 2.52
C ARG A 117 1.67 17.68 3.65
N ARG A 118 1.50 19.01 3.51
CA ARG A 118 1.94 20.00 4.51
C ARG A 118 1.11 19.96 5.81
N TYR A 119 -0.14 19.54 5.72
CA TYR A 119 -1.09 19.51 6.85
C TYR A 119 -1.28 18.10 7.43
N LEU A 120 -0.64 17.10 6.82
CA LEU A 120 -0.69 15.72 7.29
C LEU A 120 -0.01 15.59 8.66
N ASP A 121 -0.74 15.08 9.64
CA ASP A 121 -0.16 14.54 10.87
C ASP A 121 0.45 13.17 10.57
N THR A 122 1.75 13.16 10.25
CA THR A 122 2.48 11.95 9.86
C THR A 122 2.49 10.86 10.93
N LYS A 123 2.19 11.19 12.19
CA LYS A 123 2.05 10.20 13.27
C LYS A 123 0.84 9.28 13.11
N LYS A 124 -0.08 9.60 12.18
CA LYS A 124 -1.25 8.77 11.86
C LYS A 124 -1.02 7.80 10.71
N VAL A 125 0.12 7.94 10.02
CA VAL A 125 0.54 7.03 8.95
C VAL A 125 1.11 5.78 9.61
N TYR A 126 0.48 4.64 9.35
CA TYR A 126 0.80 3.35 9.95
C TYR A 126 0.68 2.23 8.92
N MET A 127 1.18 1.03 9.26
CA MET A 127 1.34 -0.05 8.26
C MET A 127 0.02 -0.40 7.60
N GLY A 128 -1.07 -0.56 8.36
CA GLY A 128 -2.37 -0.87 7.78
C GLY A 128 -3.03 0.25 6.96
N ASN A 129 -2.48 1.46 6.84
CA ASN A 129 -3.16 2.59 6.18
C ASN A 129 -2.30 3.56 5.36
N TYR A 130 -0.98 3.38 5.30
CA TYR A 130 -0.10 4.38 4.70
C TYR A 130 -0.44 4.64 3.22
N LEU A 131 -0.94 3.62 2.53
CA LEU A 131 -1.34 3.70 1.13
C LEU A 131 -2.54 4.64 0.94
N SER A 132 -3.49 4.62 1.88
CA SER A 132 -4.60 5.59 1.91
C SER A 132 -4.14 7.02 2.09
N TYR A 133 -3.08 7.26 2.88
CA TYR A 133 -2.49 8.59 3.02
C TYR A 133 -1.77 9.04 1.74
N ALA A 134 -1.04 8.15 1.07
CA ALA A 134 -0.38 8.45 -0.20
C ALA A 134 -1.40 8.79 -1.30
N LEU A 135 -2.50 8.02 -1.39
CA LEU A 135 -3.62 8.29 -2.28
C LEU A 135 -4.31 9.62 -1.94
N ALA A 136 -4.60 9.88 -0.65
CA ALA A 136 -5.20 11.13 -0.20
C ALA A 136 -4.32 12.35 -0.52
N CYS A 137 -2.99 12.21 -0.46
CA CYS A 137 -2.06 13.28 -0.84
C CYS A 137 -1.90 13.45 -2.36
N GLY A 138 -2.59 12.65 -3.18
CA GLY A 138 -2.53 12.72 -4.63
C GLY A 138 -1.21 12.22 -5.23
N TRP A 139 -0.48 11.40 -4.49
CA TRP A 139 0.81 10.87 -4.95
C TRP A 139 0.64 9.73 -5.95
N ILE A 140 -0.44 8.96 -5.79
CA ILE A 140 -0.74 7.78 -6.59
C ILE A 140 -1.95 8.08 -7.49
N ASN A 141 -1.88 7.73 -8.78
CA ASN A 141 -3.01 7.89 -9.71
C ASN A 141 -3.45 6.61 -10.43
N GLU A 142 -2.76 5.50 -10.20
CA GLU A 142 -3.18 4.16 -10.60
C GLU A 142 -2.49 3.18 -9.66
N ILE A 143 -3.25 2.17 -9.21
CA ILE A 143 -2.70 1.11 -8.36
C ILE A 143 -3.11 -0.28 -8.85
N ASP A 144 -2.14 -1.16 -8.98
CA ASP A 144 -2.34 -2.58 -9.26
C ASP A 144 -2.05 -3.36 -7.97
N PHE A 145 -3.10 -3.92 -7.35
CA PHE A 145 -2.95 -4.87 -6.25
C PHE A 145 -2.70 -6.26 -6.81
N VAL A 146 -1.56 -6.85 -6.45
CA VAL A 146 -1.24 -8.26 -6.72
C VAL A 146 -1.63 -9.06 -5.50
N LEU A 147 -2.66 -9.90 -5.66
CA LEU A 147 -3.34 -10.52 -4.53
C LEU A 147 -2.67 -11.83 -4.14
N HIS A 148 -2.44 -11.98 -2.84
CA HIS A 148 -2.10 -13.25 -2.21
C HIS A 148 -3.16 -14.32 -2.51
N GLU A 149 -2.78 -15.60 -2.53
CA GLU A 149 -3.69 -16.70 -2.89
C GLU A 149 -4.91 -16.79 -1.96
N SER A 150 -4.71 -16.47 -0.68
CA SER A 150 -5.75 -16.48 0.35
C SER A 150 -6.38 -15.10 0.60
N TRP A 151 -6.12 -14.11 -0.26
CA TRP A 151 -6.59 -12.74 -0.04
C TRP A 151 -8.12 -12.67 0.03
N ASP A 152 -8.63 -11.95 1.03
CA ASP A 152 -10.01 -11.50 1.12
C ASP A 152 -10.04 -9.98 1.04
N ASN A 153 -11.17 -9.41 0.61
CA ASN A 153 -11.27 -8.00 0.31
C ASN A 153 -11.20 -7.13 1.56
N ASP A 154 -9.99 -6.65 1.83
CA ASP A 154 -9.66 -5.78 2.95
C ASP A 154 -9.51 -4.31 2.54
N ILE A 155 -9.95 -3.93 1.33
CA ILE A 155 -9.93 -2.53 0.91
C ILE A 155 -11.02 -1.74 1.66
N ILE A 156 -10.62 -0.67 2.38
CA ILE A 156 -11.59 0.12 3.13
C ILE A 156 -12.56 0.87 2.21
N ARG A 157 -13.85 0.65 2.44
CA ARG A 157 -14.93 1.26 1.66
C ARG A 157 -14.97 2.79 1.77
N ALA A 158 -14.50 3.37 2.86
CA ALA A 158 -14.54 4.81 3.12
C ALA A 158 -13.92 5.64 1.96
N HIS A 159 -12.85 5.10 1.36
CA HIS A 159 -12.09 5.77 0.31
C HIS A 159 -12.55 5.42 -1.11
N LEU A 160 -13.44 4.44 -1.27
CA LEU A 160 -13.94 3.98 -2.56
C LEU A 160 -15.03 4.89 -3.13
N LYS A 161 -15.07 5.01 -4.45
CA LYS A 161 -16.19 5.64 -5.15
C LYS A 161 -17.49 4.95 -4.75
N ASN A 162 -18.51 5.75 -4.40
CA ASN A 162 -19.81 5.23 -3.93
C ASN A 162 -19.72 4.25 -2.74
N PHE A 163 -18.65 4.32 -1.94
CA PHE A 163 -18.38 3.42 -0.82
C PHE A 163 -18.40 1.93 -1.21
N SER A 164 -18.08 1.63 -2.47
CA SER A 164 -18.21 0.31 -3.05
C SER A 164 -17.04 -0.01 -3.97
N ASP A 165 -16.60 -1.26 -3.92
CA ASP A 165 -15.54 -1.81 -4.75
C ASP A 165 -16.02 -2.23 -6.15
N LYS A 166 -17.30 -2.02 -6.49
CA LYS A 166 -17.87 -2.43 -7.80
C LYS A 166 -17.21 -1.74 -8.98
N GLU A 167 -16.91 -0.45 -8.85
CA GLU A 167 -16.31 0.35 -9.94
C GLU A 167 -14.78 0.26 -9.98
N LYS A 168 -14.16 -0.34 -8.95
CA LYS A 168 -12.70 -0.40 -8.79
C LYS A 168 -12.03 0.98 -8.92
N MET A 169 -12.62 1.96 -8.24
CA MET A 169 -12.14 3.34 -8.19
C MET A 169 -12.06 3.81 -6.74
N PHE A 170 -10.93 4.39 -6.34
CA PHE A 170 -10.89 5.28 -5.19
C PHE A 170 -11.46 6.64 -5.58
N GLN A 171 -12.17 7.27 -4.65
CA GLN A 171 -12.59 8.66 -4.74
C GLN A 171 -12.65 9.23 -3.33
N PHE A 172 -11.62 9.99 -2.98
CA PHE A 172 -11.51 10.63 -1.67
C PHE A 172 -12.51 11.78 -1.54
N LYS A 173 -13.03 11.93 -0.33
CA LYS A 173 -14.18 12.78 -0.02
C LYS A 173 -13.87 13.59 1.22
N ALA A 174 -14.19 14.88 1.18
CA ALA A 174 -14.13 15.73 2.35
C ALA A 174 -15.52 15.88 2.95
N TYR A 175 -15.57 15.96 4.28
CA TYR A 175 -16.77 16.22 5.05
C TYR A 175 -16.55 17.41 5.97
N PRO A 176 -17.63 18.12 6.37
CA PRO A 176 -17.52 19.23 7.32
C PRO A 176 -16.82 18.81 8.62
N GLN A 177 -15.93 19.66 9.14
CA GLN A 177 -15.11 19.39 10.32
C GLN A 177 -15.92 19.25 11.62
N ASP A 178 -17.14 19.78 11.67
CA ASP A 178 -18.06 19.66 12.80
C ASP A 178 -18.79 18.31 12.84
N ILE A 179 -18.69 17.51 11.78
CA ILE A 179 -19.27 16.15 11.74
C ILE A 179 -18.29 15.15 12.35
N LYS A 180 -18.79 14.41 13.34
CA LYS A 180 -18.09 13.26 13.91
C LYS A 180 -18.17 12.06 12.95
N ILE A 181 -17.24 11.97 12.00
CA ILE A 181 -17.24 10.97 10.91
C ILE A 181 -17.52 9.55 11.42
N GLY A 182 -16.78 9.07 12.42
CA GLY A 182 -16.96 7.71 12.94
C GLY A 182 -18.35 7.44 13.56
N MET A 183 -19.01 8.47 14.13
CA MET A 183 -20.37 8.32 14.69
C MET A 183 -21.47 8.39 13.64
N TYR A 184 -21.22 9.08 12.53
CA TYR A 184 -22.20 9.31 11.46
C TYR A 184 -21.86 8.56 10.18
N TYR A 185 -20.98 7.55 10.24
CA TYR A 185 -20.49 6.83 9.08
C TYR A 185 -21.60 6.19 8.24
N GLU A 186 -22.62 5.59 8.88
CA GLU A 186 -23.78 5.03 8.17
C GLU A 186 -24.57 6.09 7.40
N LYS A 187 -24.77 7.27 8.00
CA LYS A 187 -25.43 8.41 7.34
C LYS A 187 -24.60 9.04 6.22
N ILE A 188 -23.29 8.84 6.28
CA ILE A 188 -22.36 9.24 5.22
C ILE A 188 -22.48 8.26 4.04
N ILE A 189 -22.52 6.96 4.32
CA ILE A 189 -22.64 5.91 3.29
C ILE A 189 -24.00 5.96 2.59
N ASP A 190 -25.10 6.16 3.33
CA ASP A 190 -26.45 6.22 2.75
C ASP A 190 -26.76 7.53 2.01
N GLY A 191 -25.84 8.51 2.06
CA GLY A 191 -25.94 9.80 1.38
C GLY A 191 -26.75 10.86 2.12
N THR A 192 -27.26 10.59 3.33
CA THR A 192 -27.94 11.57 4.18
C THR A 192 -27.04 12.77 4.48
N ILE A 193 -25.75 12.51 4.69
CA ILE A 193 -24.72 13.55 4.82
C ILE A 193 -23.88 13.53 3.54
N PRO A 194 -24.03 14.54 2.66
CA PRO A 194 -23.24 14.60 1.43
C PRO A 194 -21.81 15.11 1.70
N PRO A 195 -20.83 14.72 0.87
CA PRO A 195 -19.49 15.28 0.93
C PRO A 195 -19.48 16.74 0.49
N THR A 196 -18.60 17.55 1.06
CA THR A 196 -18.38 18.95 0.66
C THR A 196 -17.48 19.05 -0.57
N LYS A 197 -16.64 18.04 -0.80
CA LYS A 197 -15.70 17.96 -1.91
C LYS A 197 -15.47 16.51 -2.28
N LEU A 198 -15.32 16.26 -3.58
CA LEU A 198 -14.85 15.00 -4.16
C LEU A 198 -13.54 15.24 -4.90
N ASP A 199 -12.59 14.33 -4.74
CA ASP A 199 -11.38 14.31 -5.56
C ASP A 199 -11.60 13.55 -6.88
N LYS A 200 -10.59 13.58 -7.74
CA LYS A 200 -10.58 12.78 -8.97
C LYS A 200 -10.60 11.29 -8.64
N GLU A 201 -11.21 10.52 -9.53
CA GLU A 201 -11.23 9.06 -9.44
C GLU A 201 -9.83 8.50 -9.72
N ILE A 202 -9.41 7.54 -8.90
CA ILE A 202 -8.13 6.84 -9.04
C ILE A 202 -8.47 5.36 -9.30
N PRO A 203 -8.20 4.83 -10.50
CA PRO A 203 -8.46 3.43 -10.80
C PRO A 203 -7.54 2.52 -10.00
N TYR A 204 -8.08 1.37 -9.61
CA TYR A 204 -7.29 0.26 -9.12
C TYR A 204 -7.65 -1.06 -9.80
N ARG A 205 -6.72 -2.00 -9.76
CA ARG A 205 -6.93 -3.37 -10.25
C ARG A 205 -6.64 -4.37 -9.15
N LEU A 206 -7.34 -5.49 -9.22
CA LEU A 206 -7.16 -6.64 -8.35
C LEU A 206 -6.74 -7.80 -9.25
N THR A 207 -5.50 -8.27 -9.10
CA THR A 207 -4.95 -9.32 -9.95
C THR A 207 -4.45 -10.46 -9.07
N PRO A 208 -5.04 -11.66 -9.15
CA PRO A 208 -4.46 -12.85 -8.51
C PRO A 208 -3.01 -13.02 -8.96
N TRP A 209 -2.10 -13.32 -8.02
CA TRP A 209 -0.67 -13.35 -8.33
C TRP A 209 -0.29 -14.30 -9.48
N LYS A 210 -1.04 -15.39 -9.65
CA LYS A 210 -0.83 -16.38 -10.72
C LYS A 210 -1.04 -15.78 -12.11
N ASP A 211 -1.92 -14.79 -12.21
CA ASP A 211 -2.28 -14.08 -13.45
C ASP A 211 -1.50 -12.78 -13.62
N TYR A 212 -0.79 -12.34 -12.58
CA TYR A 212 0.00 -11.11 -12.62
C TYR A 212 1.23 -11.27 -13.52
N GLN A 213 1.50 -10.22 -14.29
CA GLN A 213 2.70 -10.07 -15.10
C GLN A 213 2.96 -8.58 -15.30
N ALA A 214 4.08 -8.08 -14.80
CA ALA A 214 4.53 -6.72 -15.06
C ALA A 214 4.68 -6.52 -16.57
N LYS A 215 4.10 -5.42 -17.07
CA LYS A 215 4.13 -5.05 -18.50
C LYS A 215 5.23 -4.04 -18.82
N GLU A 216 5.69 -3.33 -17.80
CA GLU A 216 6.69 -2.27 -17.88
C GLU A 216 7.70 -2.47 -16.76
N LYS A 217 8.91 -1.92 -16.94
CA LYS A 217 9.92 -1.92 -15.87
C LYS A 217 9.53 -0.94 -14.76
N PHE A 218 9.95 -1.26 -13.55
CA PHE A 218 9.82 -0.37 -12.40
C PHE A 218 10.99 0.61 -12.34
N ASP A 219 10.71 1.82 -11.85
CA ASP A 219 11.72 2.85 -11.60
C ASP A 219 12.29 2.74 -10.19
N TYR A 220 11.45 2.37 -9.23
CA TYR A 220 11.80 2.19 -7.83
C TYR A 220 11.21 0.90 -7.27
N ILE A 221 11.88 0.32 -6.28
CA ILE A 221 11.37 -0.78 -5.46
C ILE A 221 11.40 -0.43 -3.98
N VAL A 222 10.34 -0.76 -3.27
CA VAL A 222 10.31 -0.85 -1.81
C VAL A 222 10.11 -2.32 -1.46
N PHE A 223 10.91 -2.82 -0.54
CA PHE A 223 10.79 -4.19 -0.03
C PHE A 223 10.68 -4.15 1.50
N CYS A 224 9.53 -4.54 2.03
CA CYS A 224 9.25 -4.52 3.44
C CYS A 224 9.52 -5.87 4.11
N GLN A 225 10.07 -5.85 5.32
CA GLN A 225 10.28 -7.04 6.14
C GLN A 225 9.01 -7.47 6.91
N SER A 226 8.27 -6.50 7.44
CA SER A 226 7.13 -6.68 8.33
C SER A 226 7.36 -7.78 9.37
N PRO A 227 8.28 -7.60 10.33
CA PRO A 227 8.72 -8.66 11.23
C PRO A 227 7.57 -9.30 12.03
N GLY A 228 6.55 -8.53 12.42
CA GLY A 228 5.37 -9.06 13.09
C GLY A 228 4.51 -9.99 12.21
N TYR A 229 4.60 -9.83 10.89
CA TYR A 229 3.85 -10.58 9.88
C TYR A 229 4.69 -11.67 9.20
N THR A 230 5.97 -11.83 9.57
CA THR A 230 6.86 -12.80 8.92
C THR A 230 7.63 -13.65 9.92
N PRO A 231 7.78 -14.97 9.67
CA PRO A 231 8.64 -15.81 10.46
C PRO A 231 10.12 -15.53 10.16
N LYS A 232 11.02 -15.85 11.10
CA LYS A 232 12.49 -15.70 10.87
C LYS A 232 12.99 -16.50 9.67
N SER A 233 12.31 -17.60 9.33
CA SER A 233 12.62 -18.38 8.13
C SER A 233 12.51 -17.58 6.83
N ALA A 234 11.80 -16.43 6.81
CA ALA A 234 11.68 -15.57 5.64
C ALA A 234 12.88 -14.63 5.44
N ASP A 235 13.76 -14.45 6.43
CA ASP A 235 14.81 -13.41 6.41
C ASP A 235 15.83 -13.60 5.25
N PHE A 236 15.92 -14.79 4.64
CA PHE A 236 16.74 -14.98 3.44
C PHE A 236 16.27 -14.09 2.26
N MET A 237 14.99 -13.71 2.21
CA MET A 237 14.44 -12.87 1.14
C MET A 237 15.06 -11.47 1.14
N LEU A 238 15.45 -10.96 2.32
CA LEU A 238 16.17 -9.68 2.46
C LEU A 238 17.54 -9.71 1.77
N GLU A 239 18.24 -10.84 1.84
CA GLU A 239 19.50 -11.01 1.11
C GLU A 239 19.28 -11.17 -0.38
N VAL A 240 18.24 -11.93 -0.76
CA VAL A 240 17.89 -12.17 -2.16
C VAL A 240 17.50 -10.89 -2.88
N ILE A 241 16.66 -10.03 -2.27
CA ILE A 241 16.15 -8.83 -2.94
C ILE A 241 17.27 -7.82 -3.25
N ARG A 242 18.32 -7.78 -2.44
CA ARG A 242 19.50 -6.92 -2.65
C ARG A 242 20.26 -7.24 -3.93
N ASP A 243 20.13 -8.46 -4.48
CA ASP A 243 20.67 -8.78 -5.81
C ASP A 243 19.98 -7.97 -6.94
N TYR A 244 18.75 -7.49 -6.71
CA TYR A 244 17.89 -6.86 -7.71
C TYR A 244 17.73 -5.36 -7.51
N MET A 245 18.30 -4.79 -6.45
CA MET A 245 18.18 -3.37 -6.14
C MET A 245 19.50 -2.67 -5.84
N ILE A 246 19.56 -1.38 -6.15
CA ILE A 246 20.58 -0.44 -5.68
C ILE A 246 19.94 0.36 -4.54
N GLU A 247 20.39 0.08 -3.33
CA GLU A 247 19.84 0.70 -2.12
C GLU A 247 20.18 2.20 -2.05
N ILE A 248 19.17 3.03 -1.82
CA ILE A 248 19.27 4.50 -1.75
C ILE A 248 18.50 5.08 -0.56
#